data_AF-A0A2N6U483-F1
#
_entry.id   AF-A0A2N6U483-F1
#
_cell.length_a   1.000
_cell.length_b   1.000
_cell.length_c   1.000
_cell.angle_alpha   90.00
_cell.angle_beta   90.00
_cell.angle_gamma   90.00
#
_symmetry.space_group_name_H-M   'P 1'
#
loop_
_entity.id
_entity.type
_entity.pdbx_description
1 polymer ?
#
loop_
_entity_poly.entity_id
_entity_poly.type
_entity_poly.pdbx_seq_one_letter_code
_entity_poly.pdbx_strand_id
1 'polypeptide(L)'
;MTSFELIGTMRDRLEDIRHWRGQLSDVMLTITCHAMDLTGIRGTTNRIPGGDALAMLGPWAPDADHGDDLPHPDQILREWMETITEQPSPSSWEECWRWHWDSTPRILESPWAEEWQQDLTALWWRLARLTGNEPKHEEDTMRGALDCINARDDLPPELRLTARDADRFWPGIAQRLKDDRHHGRPTPDRADDRTYIVADLREYWARRLASVA
;
A
#
# COMPACT_ATOMS: atom_id res chain seq x y z
N MET A 1 16.03 -13.63 13.83
CA MET A 1 15.43 -12.68 14.77
C MET A 1 15.42 -13.33 16.14
N THR A 2 16.00 -12.70 17.15
CA THR A 2 15.98 -13.23 18.53
C THR A 2 14.60 -13.04 19.16
N SER A 3 14.24 -13.83 20.17
CA SER A 3 12.96 -13.66 20.91
C SER A 3 12.80 -12.23 21.44
N PHE A 4 13.92 -11.61 21.88
CA PHE A 4 13.94 -10.21 22.34
C PHE A 4 13.61 -9.19 21.23
N GLU A 5 14.18 -9.36 20.03
CA GLU A 5 13.86 -8.51 18.86
C GLU A 5 12.39 -8.64 18.45
N LEU A 6 11.83 -9.86 18.51
CA LEU A 6 10.43 -10.10 18.19
C LEU A 6 9.50 -9.44 19.22
N ILE A 7 9.78 -9.58 20.52
CA ILE A 7 9.03 -8.91 21.59
C ILE A 7 9.04 -7.40 21.37
N GLY A 8 10.21 -6.81 21.08
CA GLY A 8 10.33 -5.38 20.78
C GLY A 8 9.48 -4.97 19.59
N THR A 9 9.61 -5.69 18.47
CA THR A 9 8.84 -5.42 17.23
C THR A 9 7.33 -5.45 17.46
N MET A 10 6.83 -6.45 18.19
CA MET A 10 5.38 -6.59 18.41
C MET A 10 4.85 -5.54 19.39
N ARG A 11 5.66 -5.14 20.37
CA ARG A 11 5.34 -3.99 21.23
C ARG A 11 5.29 -2.71 20.41
N ASP A 12 6.32 -2.38 19.64
CA ASP A 12 6.34 -1.17 18.82
C ASP A 12 5.08 -1.07 17.92
N ARG A 13 4.67 -2.18 17.30
CA ARG A 13 3.42 -2.26 16.53
C ARG A 13 2.16 -2.00 17.36
N LEU A 14 2.09 -2.49 18.60
CA LEU A 14 0.97 -2.20 19.50
C LEU A 14 0.91 -0.71 19.88
N GLU A 15 2.05 -0.04 20.07
CA GLU A 15 2.06 1.41 20.32
C GLU A 15 1.60 2.17 19.08
N ASP A 16 2.09 1.80 17.90
CA ASP A 16 1.67 2.38 16.63
C ASP A 16 0.16 2.24 16.42
N ILE A 17 -0.39 1.04 16.65
CA ILE A 17 -1.84 0.78 16.56
C ILE A 17 -2.61 1.72 17.50
N ARG A 18 -2.16 1.88 18.75
CA ARG A 18 -2.79 2.78 19.72
C ARG A 18 -2.75 4.23 19.23
N HIS A 19 -1.61 4.68 18.72
CA HIS A 19 -1.43 6.03 18.22
C HIS A 19 -2.30 6.29 16.98
N TRP A 20 -2.22 5.43 15.97
CA TRP A 20 -2.92 5.56 14.69
C TRP A 20 -4.43 5.40 14.82
N ARG A 21 -4.91 4.54 15.72
CA ARG A 21 -6.33 4.47 16.06
C ARG A 21 -6.87 5.84 16.51
N GLY A 22 -6.12 6.58 17.32
CA GLY A 22 -6.49 7.92 17.75
C GLY A 22 -6.45 8.99 16.64
N GLN A 23 -5.77 8.69 15.52
CA GLN A 23 -5.71 9.55 14.33
C GLN A 23 -6.81 9.24 13.31
N LEU A 24 -7.58 8.16 13.51
CA LEU A 24 -8.74 7.87 12.68
C LEU A 24 -9.78 8.99 12.88
N SER A 25 -9.80 9.96 11.97
CA SER A 25 -10.81 11.02 11.94
C SER A 25 -11.94 10.67 10.96
N ASP A 26 -13.17 11.13 11.23
CA ASP A 26 -14.32 11.08 10.31
C ASP A 26 -14.00 11.66 8.90
N VAL A 27 -12.94 12.46 8.80
CA VAL A 27 -12.50 13.16 7.59
C VAL A 27 -11.57 12.31 6.71
N MET A 28 -11.23 11.07 7.09
CA MET A 28 -10.48 10.14 6.22
C MET A 28 -11.31 9.55 5.05
N LEU A 29 -12.38 10.23 4.68
CA LEU A 29 -13.11 10.11 3.41
C LEU A 29 -12.52 11.06 2.36
N THR A 30 -11.33 10.76 1.83
CA THR A 30 -10.84 11.52 0.67
C THR A 30 -11.29 10.82 -0.62
N ILE A 31 -12.40 11.35 -1.15
CA ILE A 31 -12.99 11.08 -2.46
C ILE A 31 -11.93 11.24 -3.55
N THR A 32 -11.57 10.16 -4.26
CA THR A 32 -10.97 10.25 -5.59
C THR A 32 -12.05 10.15 -6.67
N CYS A 33 -12.69 11.29 -6.92
CA CYS A 33 -13.17 11.76 -8.21
C CYS A 33 -14.27 11.02 -9.02
N HIS A 34 -15.09 10.12 -8.48
CA HIS A 34 -16.29 9.63 -9.18
C HIS A 34 -17.57 9.81 -8.36
N ALA A 35 -18.53 10.54 -8.92
CA ALA A 35 -19.82 10.83 -8.31
C ALA A 35 -20.57 9.54 -7.99
N MET A 36 -21.04 9.41 -6.74
CA MET A 36 -21.90 8.31 -6.30
C MET A 36 -23.25 8.38 -7.02
N ASP A 37 -23.51 7.43 -7.91
CA ASP A 37 -24.87 7.07 -8.29
C ASP A 37 -25.41 6.09 -7.24
N LEU A 38 -26.37 6.55 -6.43
CA LEU A 38 -27.04 5.76 -5.39
C LEU A 38 -28.16 4.87 -5.96
N THR A 39 -28.31 4.77 -7.29
CA THR A 39 -29.41 4.03 -7.93
C THR A 39 -28.92 2.86 -8.79
N GLY A 40 -28.23 1.87 -8.19
CA GLY A 40 -27.91 0.67 -8.97
C GLY A 40 -27.03 -0.38 -8.30
N ILE A 41 -27.40 -0.89 -7.13
CA ILE A 41 -26.66 -2.02 -6.53
C ILE A 41 -27.06 -3.32 -7.24
N ARG A 42 -26.35 -3.63 -8.33
CA ARG A 42 -26.18 -5.00 -8.83
C ARG A 42 -24.69 -5.32 -8.84
N GLY A 43 -24.29 -6.11 -7.85
CA GLY A 43 -23.07 -6.93 -7.83
C GLY A 43 -21.85 -6.34 -8.51
N THR A 44 -21.22 -5.34 -7.90
CA THR A 44 -19.85 -4.95 -8.27
C THR A 44 -18.90 -5.53 -7.23
N THR A 45 -18.07 -6.49 -7.65
CA THR A 45 -16.98 -7.14 -6.90
C THR A 45 -15.82 -6.21 -6.54
N ASN A 46 -15.96 -4.90 -6.74
CA ASN A 46 -14.95 -3.91 -6.36
C ASN A 46 -15.42 -3.20 -5.09
N ARG A 47 -14.70 -3.44 -3.99
CA ARG A 47 -14.91 -2.76 -2.71
C ARG A 47 -15.00 -1.25 -2.91
N ILE A 48 -15.98 -0.62 -2.28
CA ILE A 48 -16.20 0.82 -2.34
C ILE A 48 -14.95 1.52 -1.80
N PRO A 49 -14.28 2.41 -2.56
CA PRO A 49 -13.18 3.22 -2.03
C PRO A 49 -13.69 4.05 -0.84
N GLY A 50 -13.11 3.84 0.34
CA GLY A 50 -13.53 4.48 1.60
C GLY A 50 -14.41 3.61 2.51
N GLY A 51 -14.86 2.43 2.06
CA GLY A 51 -15.58 1.47 2.91
C GLY A 51 -14.73 0.97 4.09
N ASP A 52 -13.43 0.80 3.87
CA ASP A 52 -12.48 0.33 4.89
C ASP A 52 -12.30 1.33 6.04
N ALA A 53 -12.27 2.63 5.72
CA ALA A 53 -12.21 3.68 6.73
C ALA A 53 -13.53 3.76 7.52
N LEU A 54 -14.67 3.63 6.85
CA LEU A 54 -16.00 3.62 7.49
C LEU A 54 -16.19 2.42 8.43
N ALA A 55 -15.75 1.22 8.04
CA ALA A 55 -15.79 0.03 8.89
C ALA A 55 -14.91 0.18 10.15
N MET A 56 -13.81 0.93 10.06
CA MET A 56 -12.89 1.18 11.19
C MET A 56 -13.24 2.40 12.05
N LEU A 57 -14.09 3.30 11.55
CA LEU A 57 -14.59 4.48 12.26
C LEU A 57 -15.98 4.27 12.89
N GLY A 58 -16.72 3.27 12.41
CA GLY A 58 -18.07 2.99 12.87
C GLY A 58 -18.11 2.58 14.35
N PRO A 59 -19.20 2.90 15.07
CA PRO A 59 -19.38 2.41 16.43
C PRO A 59 -19.41 0.87 16.41
N TRP A 60 -18.39 0.27 16.99
CA TRP A 60 -18.33 -1.18 17.16
C TRP A 60 -19.30 -1.62 18.26
N ALA A 61 -20.15 -2.58 17.92
CA ALA A 61 -21.06 -3.22 18.86
C ALA A 61 -20.49 -4.59 19.27
N PRO A 62 -20.35 -4.89 20.57
CA PRO A 62 -19.87 -6.17 21.09
C PRO A 62 -20.57 -7.43 20.54
N ASP A 63 -21.81 -7.26 20.07
CA ASP A 63 -22.77 -8.25 19.56
C ASP A 63 -22.87 -8.25 18.01
N ALA A 64 -22.01 -7.51 17.31
CA ALA A 64 -21.90 -7.59 15.87
C ALA A 64 -21.29 -8.94 15.46
N ASP A 65 -22.16 -9.92 15.20
CA ASP A 65 -21.78 -11.25 14.73
C ASP A 65 -21.06 -11.15 13.36
N HIS A 66 -19.97 -11.92 13.23
CA HIS A 66 -19.04 -11.96 12.09
C HIS A 66 -19.71 -11.79 10.71
N GLY A 67 -19.71 -10.56 10.21
CA GLY A 67 -20.19 -10.22 8.86
C GLY A 67 -19.41 -9.09 8.20
N ASP A 68 -18.49 -8.43 8.92
CA ASP A 68 -17.66 -7.37 8.36
C ASP A 68 -16.34 -7.93 7.81
N ASP A 69 -16.10 -7.69 6.53
CA ASP A 69 -14.87 -8.05 5.82
C ASP A 69 -13.60 -7.40 6.43
N LEU A 70 -13.75 -6.49 7.40
CA LEU A 70 -12.70 -5.69 8.01
C LEU A 70 -12.94 -5.52 9.52
N PRO A 71 -12.36 -6.39 10.36
CA PRO A 71 -12.56 -6.31 11.81
C PRO A 71 -11.98 -5.02 12.40
N HIS A 72 -12.76 -4.41 13.29
CA HIS A 72 -12.42 -3.17 14.00
C HIS A 72 -11.21 -3.41 14.94
N PRO A 73 -10.30 -2.43 15.15
CA PRO A 73 -9.13 -2.62 16.01
C PRO A 73 -9.49 -3.13 17.42
N ASP A 74 -10.54 -2.57 18.02
CA ASP A 74 -11.05 -2.95 19.35
C ASP A 74 -11.58 -4.39 19.37
N GLN A 75 -12.20 -4.83 18.28
CA GLN A 75 -12.68 -6.21 18.15
C GLN A 75 -11.50 -7.17 18.15
N ILE A 76 -10.50 -6.93 17.32
CA ILE A 76 -9.30 -7.78 17.21
C ILE A 76 -8.61 -7.92 18.57
N LEU A 77 -8.36 -6.80 19.26
CA LEU A 77 -7.67 -6.88 20.56
C LEU A 77 -8.53 -7.55 21.63
N ARG A 78 -9.84 -7.33 21.65
CA ARG A 78 -10.73 -8.02 22.60
C ARG A 78 -10.77 -9.52 22.30
N GLU A 79 -11.08 -9.92 21.07
CA GLU A 79 -11.21 -11.33 20.67
C GLU A 79 -9.94 -12.12 20.94
N TRP A 80 -8.76 -11.53 20.68
CA TRP A 80 -7.49 -12.18 21.01
C TRP A 80 -7.28 -12.33 22.52
N MET A 81 -7.66 -11.33 23.32
CA MET A 81 -7.58 -11.46 24.76
C MET A 81 -8.54 -12.54 25.26
N GLU A 82 -9.78 -12.58 24.77
CA GLU A 82 -10.77 -13.61 25.12
C GLU A 82 -10.31 -15.00 24.69
N THR A 83 -9.69 -15.12 23.51
CA THR A 83 -9.15 -16.37 22.97
C THR A 83 -8.01 -16.91 23.82
N ILE A 84 -7.06 -16.04 24.20
CA ILE A 84 -5.86 -16.44 24.96
C ILE A 84 -6.18 -16.66 26.44
N THR A 85 -7.14 -15.92 27.00
CA THR A 85 -7.54 -16.06 28.41
C THR A 85 -8.67 -17.06 28.62
N GLU A 86 -9.32 -17.52 27.55
CA GLU A 86 -10.52 -18.34 27.55
C GLU A 86 -11.67 -17.75 28.38
N GLN A 87 -11.69 -16.42 28.53
CA GLN A 87 -12.67 -15.70 29.34
C GLN A 87 -13.28 -14.56 28.52
N PRO A 88 -14.62 -14.45 28.46
CA PRO A 88 -15.28 -13.29 27.86
C PRO A 88 -14.92 -12.05 28.68
N SER A 89 -14.59 -10.95 28.01
CA SER A 89 -14.14 -9.75 28.68
C SER A 89 -14.94 -8.51 28.29
N PRO A 90 -15.54 -7.81 29.28
CA PRO A 90 -16.13 -6.49 29.06
C PRO A 90 -15.06 -5.38 29.03
N SER A 91 -13.77 -5.73 28.84
CA SER A 91 -12.67 -4.77 28.89
C SER A 91 -12.78 -3.67 27.85
N SER A 92 -12.41 -2.48 28.29
CA SER A 92 -12.26 -1.32 27.41
C SER A 92 -11.05 -1.49 26.46
N TRP A 93 -11.03 -0.70 25.38
CA TRP A 93 -9.90 -0.62 24.45
C TRP A 93 -8.53 -0.53 25.16
N GLU A 94 -8.38 0.41 26.09
CA GLU A 94 -7.12 0.66 26.79
C GLU A 94 -6.69 -0.53 27.68
N GLU A 95 -7.65 -1.26 28.25
CA GLU A 95 -7.37 -2.46 29.03
C GLU A 95 -6.91 -3.61 28.13
N CYS A 96 -7.60 -3.85 27.00
CA CYS A 96 -7.21 -4.86 26.03
C CYS A 96 -5.81 -4.56 25.48
N TRP A 97 -5.57 -3.32 25.03
CA TRP A 97 -4.26 -2.90 24.52
C TRP A 97 -3.15 -3.11 25.56
N ARG A 98 -3.36 -2.64 26.80
CA ARG A 98 -2.34 -2.79 27.85
C ARG A 98 -2.09 -4.26 28.19
N TRP A 99 -3.13 -5.07 28.23
CA TRP A 99 -2.98 -6.51 28.44
C TRP A 99 -2.10 -7.16 27.36
N HIS A 100 -2.31 -6.83 26.09
CA HIS A 100 -1.48 -7.31 24.97
C HIS A 100 -0.03 -6.86 25.10
N TRP A 101 0.19 -5.59 25.44
CA TRP A 101 1.52 -5.01 25.63
C TRP A 101 2.32 -5.71 26.75
N ASP A 102 1.68 -5.86 27.91
CA ASP A 102 2.31 -6.47 29.09
C ASP A 102 2.52 -7.98 28.87
N SER A 103 1.57 -8.65 28.23
CA SER A 103 1.58 -10.09 28.00
C SER A 103 2.34 -10.53 26.76
N THR A 104 2.84 -9.61 25.92
CA THR A 104 3.53 -9.93 24.64
C THR A 104 4.56 -11.07 24.77
N PRO A 105 5.48 -11.10 25.77
CA PRO A 105 6.44 -12.20 25.90
C PRO A 105 5.76 -13.56 26.12
N ARG A 106 4.71 -13.60 26.95
CA ARG A 106 3.96 -14.82 27.25
C ARG A 106 3.13 -15.28 26.05
N ILE A 107 2.55 -14.36 25.28
CA ILE A 107 1.78 -14.68 24.07
C ILE A 107 2.70 -15.31 23.03
N LEU A 108 3.90 -14.77 22.84
CA LEU A 108 4.88 -15.29 21.89
C LEU A 108 5.43 -16.69 22.24
N GLU A 109 5.32 -17.09 23.51
CA GLU A 109 5.66 -18.45 23.97
C GLU A 109 4.45 -19.40 23.99
N SER A 110 3.26 -18.91 23.63
CA SER A 110 2.01 -19.65 23.68
C SER A 110 1.67 -20.31 22.33
N PRO A 111 0.71 -21.25 22.29
CA PRO A 111 0.22 -21.84 21.03
C PRO A 111 -0.39 -20.83 20.06
N TRP A 112 -0.81 -19.66 20.54
CA TRP A 112 -1.46 -18.61 19.74
C TRP A 112 -0.47 -17.62 19.10
N ALA A 113 0.83 -17.83 19.32
CA ALA A 113 1.86 -16.85 18.95
C ALA A 113 1.82 -16.49 17.47
N GLU A 114 1.67 -17.47 16.58
CA GLU A 114 1.75 -17.27 15.14
C GLU A 114 0.54 -16.50 14.62
N GLU A 115 -0.66 -16.96 14.96
CA GLU A 115 -1.92 -16.36 14.53
C GLU A 115 -2.08 -14.94 15.10
N TRP A 116 -1.74 -14.74 16.38
CA TRP A 116 -1.75 -13.42 17.00
C TRP A 116 -0.79 -12.45 16.30
N GLN A 117 0.41 -12.92 15.94
CA GLN A 117 1.37 -12.09 15.19
C GLN A 117 0.83 -11.72 13.82
N GLN A 118 0.23 -12.66 13.09
CA GLN A 118 -0.32 -12.42 11.75
C GLN A 118 -1.42 -11.37 11.79
N ASP A 119 -2.39 -11.53 12.67
CA ASP A 119 -3.53 -10.62 12.79
C ASP A 119 -3.11 -9.23 13.28
N LEU A 120 -2.23 -9.17 14.27
CA LEU A 120 -1.74 -7.89 14.78
C LEU A 120 -0.90 -7.15 13.73
N THR A 121 -0.10 -7.88 12.93
CA THR A 121 0.65 -7.32 11.80
C THR A 121 -0.30 -6.82 10.70
N ALA A 122 -1.36 -7.57 10.40
CA ALA A 122 -2.35 -7.19 9.40
C ALA A 122 -3.12 -5.92 9.83
N LEU A 123 -3.52 -5.85 11.11
CA LEU A 123 -4.13 -4.66 11.70
C LEU A 123 -3.19 -3.45 11.62
N TRP A 124 -1.92 -3.64 11.99
CA TRP A 124 -0.90 -2.59 11.92
C TRP A 124 -0.76 -2.03 10.50
N TRP A 125 -0.57 -2.87 9.48
CA TRP A 125 -0.48 -2.42 8.08
C TRP A 125 -1.73 -1.68 7.62
N ARG A 126 -2.92 -2.16 8.01
CA ARG A 126 -4.19 -1.54 7.63
C ARG A 126 -4.32 -0.14 8.23
N LEU A 127 -3.99 0.04 9.51
CA LEU A 127 -3.98 1.35 10.15
C LEU A 127 -2.91 2.27 9.59
N ALA A 128 -1.71 1.74 9.30
CA ALA A 128 -0.63 2.50 8.69
C ALA A 128 -1.06 3.08 7.33
N ARG A 129 -1.72 2.26 6.50
CA ARG A 129 -2.28 2.66 5.21
C ARG A 129 -3.34 3.75 5.33
N LEU A 130 -4.30 3.55 6.22
CA LEU A 130 -5.41 4.48 6.39
C LEU A 130 -4.95 5.83 6.95
N THR A 131 -3.98 5.83 7.86
CA THR A 131 -3.45 7.05 8.48
C THR A 131 -2.32 7.71 7.70
N GLY A 132 -1.83 7.08 6.61
CA GLY A 132 -0.68 7.56 5.84
C GLY A 132 0.67 7.40 6.56
N ASN A 133 0.72 6.58 7.61
CA ASN A 133 1.93 6.22 8.36
C ASN A 133 2.57 4.91 7.87
N GLU A 134 2.07 4.35 6.76
CA GLU A 134 2.64 3.17 6.12
C GLU A 134 4.16 3.33 5.95
N PRO A 135 4.99 2.42 6.51
CA PRO A 135 6.41 2.45 6.26
C PRO A 135 6.60 2.40 4.75
N LYS A 136 7.29 3.41 4.23
CA LYS A 136 7.62 3.45 2.81
C LYS A 136 8.44 2.21 2.52
N HIS A 137 7.85 1.23 1.84
CA HIS A 137 8.63 0.13 1.28
C HIS A 137 9.71 0.77 0.39
N GLU A 138 10.98 0.35 0.55
CA GLU A 138 12.05 0.80 -0.35
C GLU A 138 11.71 0.51 -1.82
N GLU A 139 10.83 -0.45 -2.08
CA GLU A 139 10.27 -0.76 -3.41
C GLU A 139 9.24 0.27 -3.93
N ASP A 140 8.56 1.00 -3.05
CA ASP A 140 7.63 2.09 -3.39
C ASP A 140 8.32 3.46 -3.53
N THR A 141 9.61 3.53 -3.23
CA THR A 141 10.44 4.59 -3.81
C THR A 141 10.52 4.32 -5.30
N MET A 142 9.64 4.98 -6.07
CA MET A 142 9.86 5.20 -7.50
C MET A 142 11.36 5.49 -7.68
N ARG A 143 12.08 4.57 -8.35
CA ARG A 143 13.52 4.71 -8.67
C ARG A 143 13.79 6.18 -8.93
N GLY A 144 14.69 6.79 -8.15
CA GLY A 144 14.96 8.21 -8.27
C GLY A 144 15.24 8.56 -9.72
N ALA A 145 14.93 9.78 -10.16
CA ALA A 145 15.18 10.20 -11.54
C ALA A 145 16.64 9.95 -11.96
N LEU A 146 17.58 10.03 -11.02
CA LEU A 146 18.99 9.74 -11.22
C LEU A 146 19.27 8.23 -11.40
N ASP A 147 18.58 7.36 -10.67
CA ASP A 147 18.74 5.91 -10.77
C ASP A 147 18.18 5.36 -12.09
N CYS A 148 17.06 5.92 -12.56
CA CYS A 148 16.53 5.60 -13.89
C CYS A 148 17.51 6.02 -15.00
N ILE A 149 18.15 7.18 -14.88
CA ILE A 149 19.15 7.64 -15.84
C ILE A 149 20.39 6.73 -15.82
N ASN A 150 20.85 6.34 -14.63
CA ASN A 150 22.00 5.44 -14.46
C ASN A 150 21.73 4.03 -14.98
N ALA A 151 20.52 3.52 -14.79
CA ALA A 151 20.12 2.17 -15.23
C ALA A 151 19.63 2.11 -16.69
N ARG A 152 19.65 3.22 -17.45
CA ARG A 152 19.10 3.24 -18.81
C ARG A 152 19.81 2.26 -19.75
N ASP A 153 21.10 2.01 -19.52
CA ASP A 153 21.95 1.19 -20.38
C ASP A 153 21.81 -0.30 -20.02
N ASP A 154 21.27 -0.60 -18.83
CA ASP A 154 21.04 -1.96 -18.33
C ASP A 154 19.66 -2.51 -18.70
N LEU A 155 18.75 -1.69 -19.25
CA LEU A 155 17.44 -2.18 -19.70
C LEU A 155 17.59 -3.27 -20.79
N PRO A 156 16.78 -4.35 -20.74
CA PRO A 156 16.74 -5.34 -21.81
C PRO A 156 16.32 -4.68 -23.13
N PRO A 157 17.03 -4.92 -24.25
CA PRO A 157 16.73 -4.26 -25.53
C PRO A 157 15.33 -4.58 -26.08
N GLU A 158 14.81 -5.77 -25.79
CA GLU A 158 13.49 -6.26 -26.19
C GLU A 158 12.35 -5.75 -25.30
N LEU A 159 12.65 -5.12 -24.16
CA LEU A 159 11.65 -4.56 -23.27
C LEU A 159 10.83 -3.49 -24.01
N ARG A 160 9.53 -3.46 -23.75
CA ARG A 160 8.61 -2.47 -24.31
C ARG A 160 8.22 -1.45 -23.25
N LEU A 161 8.33 -0.17 -23.58
CA LEU A 161 7.98 0.93 -22.69
C LEU A 161 6.97 1.87 -23.34
N THR A 162 6.06 2.43 -22.55
CA THR A 162 5.26 3.57 -23.02
C THR A 162 6.16 4.80 -23.17
N ALA A 163 5.73 5.79 -23.95
CA ALA A 163 6.45 7.06 -24.04
C ALA A 163 6.66 7.73 -22.67
N ARG A 164 5.69 7.60 -21.75
CA ARG A 164 5.75 8.17 -20.39
C ARG A 164 6.79 7.44 -19.53
N ASP A 165 6.90 6.12 -19.66
CA ASP A 165 7.86 5.34 -18.88
C ASP A 165 9.28 5.53 -19.42
N ALA A 166 9.43 5.60 -20.74
CA ALA A 166 10.70 5.90 -21.39
C ALA A 166 11.27 7.26 -20.96
N ASP A 167 10.41 8.24 -20.66
CA ASP A 167 10.81 9.58 -20.20
C ASP A 167 11.59 9.56 -18.88
N ARG A 168 11.41 8.52 -18.06
CA ARG A 168 12.17 8.34 -16.81
C ARG A 168 13.64 7.99 -17.08
N PHE A 169 13.92 7.29 -18.18
CA PHE A 169 15.26 6.85 -18.58
C PHE A 169 15.93 7.84 -19.56
N TRP A 170 15.12 8.48 -20.39
CA TRP A 170 15.53 9.51 -21.36
C TRP A 170 14.64 10.75 -21.23
N PRO A 171 14.96 11.67 -20.30
CA PRO A 171 14.12 12.84 -20.01
C PRO A 171 13.78 13.67 -21.25
N GLY A 172 12.49 13.88 -21.50
CA GLY A 172 11.97 14.64 -22.64
C GLY A 172 11.75 13.81 -23.91
N ILE A 173 12.00 12.50 -23.91
CA ILE A 173 11.74 11.62 -25.06
C ILE A 173 10.25 11.58 -25.41
N ALA A 174 9.35 11.66 -24.43
CA ALA A 174 7.91 11.59 -24.66
C ALA A 174 7.41 12.75 -25.52
N GLN A 175 7.83 13.97 -25.16
CA GLN A 175 7.49 15.18 -25.88
C GLN A 175 8.10 15.17 -27.28
N ARG A 176 9.35 14.71 -27.43
CA ARG A 176 10.03 14.62 -28.72
C ARG A 176 9.36 13.64 -29.68
N LEU A 177 9.01 12.45 -29.21
CA LEU A 177 8.28 11.46 -30.02
C LEU A 177 6.94 12.00 -30.51
N LYS A 178 6.30 12.87 -29.72
CA LYS A 178 5.07 13.55 -30.11
C LYS A 178 5.34 14.62 -31.16
N ASP A 179 6.34 15.47 -30.96
CA ASP A 179 6.70 16.56 -31.87
C ASP A 179 7.17 16.03 -33.23
N ASP A 180 8.11 15.08 -33.24
CA ASP A 180 8.65 14.55 -34.50
C ASP A 180 7.59 13.78 -35.30
N ARG A 181 6.65 13.09 -34.61
CA ARG A 181 5.47 12.51 -35.27
C ARG A 181 4.57 13.58 -35.88
N HIS A 182 4.31 14.66 -35.15
CA HIS A 182 3.48 15.77 -35.64
C HIS A 182 4.12 16.46 -36.86
N HIS A 183 5.45 16.48 -36.93
CA HIS A 183 6.21 17.05 -38.04
C HIS A 183 6.58 16.05 -39.15
N GLY A 184 6.06 14.81 -39.11
CA GLY A 184 6.32 13.79 -40.13
C GLY A 184 7.78 13.33 -40.20
N ARG A 185 8.56 13.52 -39.13
CA ARG A 185 9.95 13.07 -39.04
C ARG A 185 9.99 11.59 -38.63
N PRO A 186 11.10 10.89 -38.94
CA PRO A 186 11.25 9.49 -38.55
C PRO A 186 11.17 9.33 -37.02
N THR A 187 10.28 8.46 -36.56
CA THR A 187 10.16 8.05 -35.16
C THR A 187 10.16 6.52 -35.07
N PRO A 188 10.60 5.93 -33.95
CA PRO A 188 10.46 4.50 -33.68
C PRO A 188 9.05 3.98 -33.91
N ASP A 189 8.95 2.75 -34.41
CA ASP A 189 7.66 2.10 -34.62
C ASP A 189 6.98 1.84 -33.27
N ARG A 190 5.69 2.20 -33.22
CA ARG A 190 4.86 2.06 -32.03
C ARG A 190 3.92 0.88 -32.21
N ALA A 191 3.89 -0.04 -31.25
CA ALA A 191 2.87 -1.09 -31.24
C ALA A 191 1.46 -0.55 -30.94
N ASP A 192 0.47 -1.41 -31.15
CA ASP A 192 -0.96 -1.10 -30.97
C ASP A 192 -1.29 -0.65 -29.54
N ASP A 193 -0.57 -1.18 -28.54
CA ASP A 193 -0.65 -0.84 -27.12
C ASP A 193 0.06 0.48 -26.76
N ARG A 194 0.55 1.23 -27.75
CA ARG A 194 1.28 2.49 -27.61
C ARG A 194 2.66 2.35 -26.94
N THR A 195 3.27 1.17 -27.01
CA THR A 195 4.62 0.92 -26.51
C THR A 195 5.68 0.91 -27.62
N TYR A 196 6.92 1.18 -27.24
CA TYR A 196 8.12 1.18 -28.08
C TYR A 196 9.14 0.19 -27.55
N ILE A 197 9.93 -0.41 -28.44
CA ILE A 197 11.04 -1.26 -28.07
C ILE A 197 12.19 -0.39 -27.54
N VAL A 198 12.80 -0.81 -26.44
CA VAL A 198 13.92 -0.10 -25.78
C VAL A 198 15.11 0.09 -26.73
N ALA A 199 15.45 -0.91 -27.55
CA ALA A 199 16.50 -0.80 -28.55
C ALA A 199 16.29 0.39 -29.51
N ASP A 200 15.07 0.55 -30.03
CA ASP A 200 14.74 1.62 -30.98
C ASP A 200 14.73 2.99 -30.29
N LEU A 201 14.23 3.06 -29.04
CA LEU A 201 14.25 4.28 -28.24
C LEU A 201 15.69 4.73 -27.93
N ARG A 202 16.58 3.79 -27.61
CA ARG A 202 18.01 4.05 -27.39
C ARG A 202 18.67 4.60 -28.64
N GLU A 203 18.45 3.97 -29.79
CA GLU A 203 19.02 4.42 -31.05
C GLU A 203 18.50 5.81 -31.43
N TYR A 204 17.19 6.02 -31.30
CA TYR A 204 16.54 7.30 -31.55
C TYR A 204 17.11 8.41 -30.66
N TRP A 205 17.32 8.12 -29.37
CA TRP A 205 17.92 9.06 -28.43
C TRP A 205 19.38 9.38 -28.77
N ALA A 206 20.17 8.35 -29.10
CA ALA A 206 21.59 8.47 -29.42
C ALA A 206 21.84 9.29 -30.71
N ARG A 207 21.05 9.03 -31.77
CA ARG A 207 21.12 9.77 -33.04
C ARG A 207 20.96 11.28 -32.83
N ARG A 208 20.18 11.69 -31.84
CA ARG A 208 19.96 13.12 -31.57
C ARG A 208 21.07 13.75 -30.74
N LEU A 209 21.64 13.06 -29.75
CA LEU A 209 22.82 13.57 -29.02
C LEU A 209 23.97 13.92 -29.98
N ALA A 210 24.17 13.10 -31.01
CA ALA A 210 25.16 13.34 -32.05
C ALA A 210 24.84 14.51 -33.02
N SER A 211 23.62 15.04 -32.99
CA SER A 211 23.16 16.14 -33.86
C SER A 211 23.01 17.48 -33.13
N VAL A 212 23.31 17.50 -31.83
CA VAL A 212 23.33 18.69 -30.97
C VAL A 212 24.77 19.01 -30.48
N ALA A 213 25.69 18.05 -30.59
CA ALA A 213 27.15 18.23 -30.42
C ALA A 213 27.79 18.70 -31.73
#